data_AF-A0A962DBG3-F1
#
_entry.id   AF-A0A962DBG3-F1
#
_cell.length_a   1.000
_cell.length_b   1.000
_cell.length_c   1.000
_cell.angle_alpha   90.00
_cell.angle_beta   90.00
_cell.angle_gamma   90.00
#
_symmetry.space_group_name_H-M   'P 1'
#
loop_
_entity.id
_entity.type
_entity.pdbx_description
1 polymer ?
#
loop_
_entity_poly.entity_id
_entity_poly.type
_entity_poly.pdbx_seq_one_letter_code
_entity_poly.pdbx_strand_id
1 'polypeptide(L)'
;MSFEFSCIETDGGIGFEAKGCGLEYCYDGRNLTLDILIAAIQRPVLLIDLGPLFPRNAKIYTGFLEKAAQISALLYSGNQTLNLCETIPENKLVHVIAELTKTAELAHDVALKNDNCFSEKMKKTYGLEMFTLENPGKNTPSRSAYRLALKTHNGIEIRTLAGSARTAIAKTAEKTLRDGVTIEFLYQAGKPTHNAHTLLALSARLSSIARLLDKSFNPQDILLLADKKTGKNSSERTV
;
A
#
# COMPACT_ATOMS: atom_id res chain seq x y z
N MET A 1 -2.39 -5.52 -19.10
CA MET A 1 -2.77 -4.12 -19.35
C MET A 1 -1.87 -3.22 -18.53
N SER A 2 -1.20 -2.28 -19.21
CA SER A 2 -0.45 -1.18 -18.60
C SER A 2 -1.39 -0.26 -17.84
N PHE A 3 -0.95 0.29 -16.72
CA PHE A 3 -1.66 1.41 -16.11
C PHE A 3 -1.48 2.64 -17.00
N GLU A 4 -2.58 3.18 -17.49
CA GLU A 4 -2.59 4.25 -18.49
C GLU A 4 -3.22 5.50 -17.90
N PHE A 5 -2.54 6.63 -18.08
CA PHE A 5 -3.02 7.95 -17.70
C PHE A 5 -3.37 8.75 -18.96
N SER A 6 -4.60 9.23 -19.04
CA SER A 6 -5.03 10.24 -19.99
C SER A 6 -5.32 11.54 -19.25
N CYS A 7 -4.50 12.57 -19.49
CA CYS A 7 -4.76 13.89 -18.95
C CYS A 7 -5.86 14.55 -19.80
N ILE A 8 -6.89 15.08 -19.15
CA ILE A 8 -7.94 15.85 -19.82
C ILE A 8 -7.96 17.21 -19.15
N GLU A 9 -7.51 18.24 -19.88
CA GLU A 9 -7.81 19.61 -19.48
C GLU A 9 -9.31 19.80 -19.64
N THR A 10 -10.02 19.99 -18.53
CA THR A 10 -11.44 20.30 -18.55
C THR A 10 -11.62 21.79 -18.36
N ASP A 11 -12.56 22.39 -19.08
CA ASP A 11 -12.79 23.82 -19.05
C ASP A 11 -13.04 24.28 -17.61
N GLY A 12 -12.06 24.92 -16.96
CA GLY A 12 -12.11 25.48 -15.60
C GLY A 12 -11.51 24.64 -14.46
N GLY A 13 -10.64 23.67 -14.74
CA GLY A 13 -9.80 22.97 -13.74
C GLY A 13 -8.91 21.88 -14.36
N ILE A 14 -7.85 21.45 -13.66
CA ILE A 14 -7.01 20.32 -14.12
C ILE A 14 -7.64 19.03 -13.60
N GLY A 15 -8.31 18.28 -14.49
CA GLY A 15 -8.82 16.93 -14.24
C GLY A 15 -7.94 15.86 -14.89
N PHE A 16 -8.18 14.60 -14.60
CA PHE A 16 -7.60 13.49 -15.37
C PHE A 16 -8.45 12.24 -15.30
N GLU A 17 -8.24 11.36 -16.28
CA GLU A 17 -8.74 9.99 -16.27
C GLU A 17 -7.55 9.03 -16.26
N ALA A 18 -7.70 7.92 -15.55
CA ALA A 18 -6.71 6.85 -15.55
C ALA A 18 -7.41 5.49 -15.57
N LYS A 19 -6.79 4.51 -16.23
CA LYS A 19 -7.32 3.13 -16.34
C LYS A 19 -6.25 2.13 -15.97
N GLY A 20 -6.61 1.20 -15.10
CA GLY A 20 -5.68 0.20 -14.60
C GLY A 20 -6.39 -0.89 -13.81
N CYS A 21 -5.94 -2.13 -13.97
CA CYS A 21 -6.36 -3.27 -13.15
C CYS A 21 -7.88 -3.49 -13.01
N GLY A 22 -8.61 -3.22 -14.10
CA GLY A 22 -10.07 -3.34 -14.15
C GLY A 22 -10.82 -2.14 -13.57
N LEU A 23 -10.10 -1.13 -13.10
CA LEU A 23 -10.63 0.10 -12.53
C LEU A 23 -10.38 1.30 -13.45
N GLU A 24 -11.28 2.27 -13.35
CA GLU A 24 -11.19 3.60 -13.95
C GLU A 24 -11.22 4.65 -12.84
N TYR A 25 -10.36 5.65 -12.96
CA TYR A 25 -10.17 6.71 -11.97
C TYR A 25 -10.44 8.05 -12.65
N CYS A 26 -11.47 8.76 -12.20
CA CYS A 26 -11.87 10.06 -12.76
C CYS A 26 -11.67 11.14 -11.70
N TYR A 27 -10.68 12.00 -11.89
CA TYR A 27 -10.39 13.11 -10.98
C TYR A 27 -11.02 14.41 -11.47
N ASP A 28 -11.88 14.98 -10.64
CA ASP A 28 -12.45 16.31 -10.84
C ASP A 28 -11.65 17.34 -10.02
N GLY A 29 -10.85 18.15 -10.71
CA GLY A 29 -10.02 19.19 -10.09
C GLY A 29 -10.79 20.37 -9.50
N ARG A 30 -12.08 20.54 -9.83
CA ARG A 30 -12.93 21.61 -9.28
C ARG A 30 -13.53 21.19 -7.95
N ASN A 31 -14.07 19.98 -7.90
CA ASN A 31 -14.69 19.41 -6.70
C ASN A 31 -13.68 18.70 -5.78
N LEU A 32 -12.44 18.51 -6.24
CA LEU A 32 -11.37 17.80 -5.53
C LEU A 32 -11.73 16.35 -5.20
N THR A 33 -12.51 15.74 -6.08
CA THR A 33 -13.00 14.37 -5.90
C THR A 33 -12.36 13.41 -6.89
N LEU A 34 -12.10 12.18 -6.43
CA LEU A 34 -11.67 11.07 -7.27
C LEU A 34 -12.78 10.02 -7.27
N ASP A 35 -13.42 9.82 -8.42
CA ASP A 35 -14.38 8.74 -8.63
C ASP A 35 -13.65 7.48 -9.11
N ILE A 36 -14.04 6.33 -8.59
CA ILE A 36 -13.47 5.03 -8.92
C ILE A 36 -14.58 4.14 -9.44
N LEU A 37 -14.44 3.70 -10.69
CA LEU A 37 -15.41 2.89 -11.39
C LEU A 37 -14.82 1.54 -11.80
N ILE A 38 -15.69 0.56 -12.01
CA ILE A 38 -15.33 -0.68 -12.72
C ILE A 38 -15.26 -0.34 -14.21
N ALA A 39 -14.07 -0.40 -14.80
CA ALA A 39 -13.83 0.09 -16.17
C ALA A 39 -14.70 -0.61 -17.22
N ALA A 40 -14.94 -1.93 -17.07
CA ALA A 40 -15.68 -2.72 -18.05
C ALA A 40 -17.17 -2.35 -18.17
N ILE A 41 -17.78 -1.90 -17.07
CA ILE A 41 -19.22 -1.64 -16.99
C ILE A 41 -19.57 -0.22 -16.55
N GLN A 42 -18.56 0.64 -16.35
CA GLN A 42 -18.72 2.03 -15.91
C GLN A 42 -19.55 2.18 -14.63
N ARG A 43 -19.45 1.18 -13.73
CA ARG A 43 -20.21 1.16 -12.47
C ARG A 43 -19.40 1.86 -11.38
N PRO A 44 -19.93 2.90 -10.73
CA PRO A 44 -19.26 3.55 -9.60
C PRO A 44 -19.05 2.57 -8.44
N VAL A 45 -17.87 2.63 -7.85
CA VAL A 45 -17.50 1.82 -6.68
C VAL A 45 -17.31 2.70 -5.46
N LEU A 46 -16.54 3.79 -5.60
CA LEU A 46 -16.21 4.67 -4.49
C LEU A 46 -15.90 6.08 -4.99
N LEU A 47 -16.52 7.07 -4.36
CA LEU A 47 -16.17 8.48 -4.52
C LEU A 47 -15.32 8.92 -3.32
N ILE A 48 -14.17 9.53 -3.59
CA ILE A 48 -13.24 10.01 -2.56
C ILE A 48 -13.15 11.52 -2.63
N ASP A 49 -13.42 12.18 -1.51
CA ASP A 49 -13.06 13.59 -1.31
C ASP A 49 -11.59 13.66 -0.90
N LEU A 50 -10.76 14.25 -1.76
CA LEU A 50 -9.33 14.40 -1.50
C LEU A 50 -9.02 15.70 -0.73
N GLY A 51 -9.95 16.64 -0.65
CA GLY A 51 -9.79 17.90 0.04
C GLY A 51 -8.71 18.83 -0.55
N PRO A 52 -8.54 20.04 0.02
CA PRO A 52 -7.73 21.12 -0.55
C PRO A 52 -6.21 20.87 -0.59
N LEU A 53 -5.72 19.84 0.11
CA LEU A 53 -4.29 19.52 0.19
C LEU A 53 -3.81 18.56 -0.92
N PHE A 54 -4.73 17.90 -1.63
CA PHE A 54 -4.43 16.91 -2.65
C PHE A 54 -4.33 17.37 -4.13
N PRO A 55 -4.83 18.53 -4.59
CA PRO A 55 -4.90 18.81 -6.03
C PRO A 55 -3.54 18.82 -6.74
N ARG A 56 -2.44 19.15 -6.05
CA ARG A 56 -1.08 19.11 -6.63
C ARG A 56 -0.49 17.71 -6.75
N ASN A 57 -1.09 16.71 -6.08
CA ASN A 57 -0.55 15.35 -5.99
C ASN A 57 -1.58 14.24 -6.28
N ALA A 58 -2.79 14.58 -6.73
CA ALA A 58 -3.85 13.61 -7.02
C ALA A 58 -3.41 12.49 -7.98
N LYS A 59 -2.57 12.83 -8.97
CA LYS A 59 -1.96 11.84 -9.88
C LYS A 59 -1.01 10.87 -9.17
N ILE A 60 -0.19 11.37 -8.24
CA ILE A 60 0.75 10.53 -7.46
C ILE A 60 -0.04 9.62 -6.53
N TYR A 61 -1.04 10.16 -5.83
CA TYR A 61 -1.95 9.38 -4.99
C TYR A 61 -2.64 8.26 -5.78
N THR A 62 -3.21 8.59 -6.95
CA THR A 62 -3.86 7.61 -7.83
C THR A 62 -2.87 6.53 -8.29
N GLY A 63 -1.61 6.89 -8.56
CA GLY A 63 -0.56 5.93 -8.85
C GLY A 63 -0.25 4.98 -7.69
N PHE A 64 -0.27 5.46 -6.45
CA PHE A 64 -0.16 4.58 -5.27
C PHE A 64 -1.38 3.68 -5.11
N LEU A 65 -2.59 4.20 -5.35
CA LEU A 65 -3.83 3.44 -5.26
C LEU A 65 -3.87 2.31 -6.29
N GLU A 66 -3.56 2.61 -7.55
CA GLU A 66 -3.46 1.60 -8.59
C GLU A 66 -2.43 0.52 -8.24
N LYS A 67 -1.23 0.93 -7.81
CA LYS A 67 -0.20 -0.03 -7.45
C LYS A 67 -0.64 -0.89 -6.26
N ALA A 68 -1.43 -0.35 -5.34
CA ALA A 68 -2.02 -1.12 -4.24
C ALA A 68 -3.05 -2.14 -4.77
N ALA A 69 -3.90 -1.75 -5.71
CA ALA A 69 -4.85 -2.63 -6.37
C ALA A 69 -4.15 -3.79 -7.09
N GLN A 70 -3.08 -3.49 -7.84
CA GLN A 70 -2.22 -4.48 -8.50
C GLN A 70 -1.63 -5.50 -7.51
N ILE A 71 -1.05 -5.02 -6.41
CA ILE A 71 -0.48 -5.88 -5.37
C ILE A 71 -1.56 -6.76 -4.75
N SER A 72 -2.73 -6.21 -4.45
CA SER A 72 -3.84 -6.97 -3.90
C SER A 72 -4.39 -8.00 -4.87
N ALA A 73 -4.53 -7.68 -6.16
CA ALA A 73 -4.94 -8.64 -7.18
C ALA A 73 -3.95 -9.82 -7.28
N LEU A 74 -2.64 -9.56 -7.24
CA LEU A 74 -1.64 -10.63 -7.18
C LEU A 74 -1.78 -11.49 -5.92
N LEU A 75 -1.96 -10.87 -4.75
CA LEU A 75 -2.12 -11.62 -3.50
C LEU A 75 -3.36 -12.49 -3.50
N TYR A 76 -4.51 -11.98 -3.94
CA TYR A 76 -5.77 -12.71 -3.95
C TYR A 76 -5.85 -13.77 -5.06
N SER A 77 -5.20 -13.54 -6.20
CA SER A 77 -5.14 -14.52 -7.30
C SER A 77 -4.06 -15.59 -7.12
N GLY A 78 -3.16 -15.46 -6.13
CA GLY A 78 -1.98 -16.32 -6.05
C GLY A 78 -0.97 -16.05 -7.17
N ASN A 79 -0.79 -14.78 -7.54
CA ASN A 79 0.09 -14.28 -8.60
C ASN A 79 -0.34 -14.65 -10.04
N GLN A 80 -1.64 -14.72 -10.30
CA GLN A 80 -2.16 -15.06 -11.64
C GLN A 80 -2.65 -13.85 -12.44
N THR A 81 -3.14 -12.80 -11.77
CA THR A 81 -3.63 -11.60 -12.45
C THR A 81 -3.33 -10.33 -11.66
N LEU A 82 -3.23 -9.22 -12.39
CA LEU A 82 -3.18 -7.86 -11.84
C LEU A 82 -4.56 -7.21 -11.80
N ASN A 83 -5.57 -7.79 -12.45
CA ASN A 83 -6.90 -7.23 -12.51
C ASN A 83 -7.65 -7.52 -11.20
N LEU A 84 -7.96 -6.47 -10.45
CA LEU A 84 -8.65 -6.60 -9.17
C LEU A 84 -10.11 -7.05 -9.36
N CYS A 85 -10.74 -6.66 -10.46
CA CYS A 85 -12.11 -7.03 -10.79
C CYS A 85 -12.25 -8.50 -11.23
N GLU A 86 -11.16 -9.13 -11.69
CA GLU A 86 -11.11 -10.58 -11.95
C GLU A 86 -10.97 -11.40 -10.65
N THR A 87 -10.44 -10.80 -9.58
CA THR A 87 -10.14 -11.50 -8.32
C THR A 87 -11.19 -11.33 -7.25
N ILE A 88 -11.84 -10.16 -7.20
CA ILE A 88 -12.78 -9.80 -6.15
C ILE A 88 -14.16 -9.56 -6.76
N PRO A 89 -15.22 -10.18 -6.21
CA PRO A 89 -16.58 -9.97 -6.71
C PRO A 89 -17.03 -8.53 -6.43
N GLU A 90 -17.87 -7.99 -7.32
CA GLU A 90 -18.28 -6.58 -7.31
C GLU A 90 -18.82 -6.11 -5.97
N ASN A 91 -19.61 -6.93 -5.29
CA ASN A 91 -20.21 -6.61 -3.99
C ASN A 91 -19.19 -6.42 -2.86
N LYS A 92 -17.95 -6.88 -3.03
CA LYS A 92 -16.86 -6.73 -2.06
C LYS A 92 -15.83 -5.67 -2.48
N LEU A 93 -15.85 -5.23 -3.75
CA LEU A 93 -14.89 -4.26 -4.27
C LEU A 93 -14.90 -2.95 -3.47
N VAL A 94 -16.07 -2.44 -3.08
CA VAL A 94 -16.16 -1.18 -2.29
C VAL A 94 -15.33 -1.24 -1.01
N HIS A 95 -15.39 -2.35 -0.26
CA HIS A 95 -14.65 -2.50 0.99
C HIS A 95 -13.15 -2.68 0.75
N VAL A 96 -12.78 -3.43 -0.29
CA VAL A 96 -11.37 -3.63 -0.66
C VAL A 96 -10.77 -2.31 -1.10
N ILE A 97 -11.41 -1.59 -2.03
CA ILE A 97 -10.95 -0.28 -2.52
C ILE A 97 -10.87 0.72 -1.37
N ALA A 98 -11.87 0.80 -0.50
CA ALA A 98 -11.82 1.68 0.68
C ALA A 98 -10.66 1.37 1.65
N GLU A 99 -10.12 0.15 1.63
CA GLU A 99 -8.94 -0.20 2.43
C GLU A 99 -7.63 0.10 1.69
N LEU A 100 -7.63 -0.04 0.36
CA LEU A 100 -6.52 0.35 -0.50
C LEU A 100 -6.33 1.86 -0.48
N THR A 101 -7.39 2.66 -0.44
CA THR A 101 -7.32 4.12 -0.37
C THR A 101 -6.60 4.60 0.87
N LYS A 102 -6.90 4.02 2.04
CA LYS A 102 -6.16 4.30 3.30
C LYS A 102 -4.69 3.92 3.19
N THR A 103 -4.39 2.78 2.55
CA THR A 103 -3.01 2.32 2.36
C THR A 103 -2.23 3.25 1.44
N ALA A 104 -2.85 3.67 0.33
CA ALA A 104 -2.30 4.61 -0.63
C ALA A 104 -2.09 5.98 0.00
N GLU A 105 -3.01 6.43 0.86
CA GLU A 105 -2.91 7.68 1.60
C GLU A 105 -1.70 7.68 2.54
N LEU A 106 -1.50 6.61 3.31
CA LEU A 106 -0.32 6.46 4.18
C LEU A 106 0.99 6.44 3.39
N ALA A 107 1.03 5.72 2.26
CA ALA A 107 2.21 5.70 1.39
C ALA A 107 2.49 7.09 0.77
N HIS A 108 1.42 7.80 0.39
CA HIS A 108 1.49 9.16 -0.12
C HIS A 108 2.01 10.15 0.93
N ASP A 109 1.54 10.06 2.19
CA ASP A 109 2.05 10.88 3.30
C ASP A 109 3.56 10.70 3.50
N VAL A 110 4.05 9.45 3.47
CA VAL A 110 5.49 9.16 3.56
C VAL A 110 6.24 9.70 2.35
N ALA A 111 5.69 9.57 1.14
CA ALA A 111 6.31 10.08 -0.08
C ALA A 111 6.45 11.61 -0.07
N LEU A 112 5.49 12.32 0.53
CA LEU A 112 5.52 13.76 0.73
C LEU A 112 6.35 14.22 1.94
N LYS A 113 6.99 13.30 2.67
CA LYS A 113 7.74 13.57 3.92
C LYS A 113 6.86 14.18 5.01
N ASN A 114 5.57 13.87 5.00
CA ASN A 114 4.60 14.20 6.05
C ASN A 114 4.67 13.15 7.17
N ASP A 115 5.89 12.91 7.69
CA ASP A 115 6.17 11.79 8.59
C ASP A 115 5.32 11.83 9.88
N ASN A 116 4.98 13.02 10.37
CA ASN A 116 4.10 13.20 11.54
C ASN A 116 2.66 12.74 11.27
N CYS A 117 2.11 13.08 10.10
CA CYS A 117 0.75 12.69 9.73
C CYS A 117 0.65 11.17 9.59
N PHE A 118 1.63 10.57 8.90
CA PHE A 118 1.79 9.12 8.81
C PHE A 118 1.87 8.47 10.20
N SER A 119 2.73 9.01 11.07
CA SER A 119 2.98 8.46 12.40
C SER A 119 1.73 8.48 13.29
N GLU A 120 1.01 9.61 13.34
CA GLU A 120 -0.22 9.75 14.11
C GLU A 120 -1.34 8.85 13.60
N LYS A 121 -1.53 8.76 12.28
CA LYS A 121 -2.52 7.84 11.68
C LYS A 121 -2.22 6.39 12.03
N MET A 122 -0.96 5.96 11.93
CA MET A 122 -0.56 4.60 12.28
C MET A 122 -0.74 4.31 13.77
N LYS A 123 -0.32 5.24 14.64
CA LYS A 123 -0.51 5.13 16.08
C LYS A 123 -1.98 4.92 16.45
N LYS A 124 -2.87 5.76 15.90
CA LYS A 124 -4.31 5.70 16.16
C LYS A 124 -4.96 4.43 15.61
N THR A 125 -4.60 4.04 14.38
CA THR A 125 -5.21 2.89 13.68
C THR A 125 -4.92 1.57 14.40
N TYR A 126 -3.70 1.41 14.92
CA TYR A 126 -3.27 0.17 15.56
C TYR A 126 -3.24 0.23 17.10
N GLY A 127 -3.73 1.32 17.70
CA GLY A 127 -3.77 1.48 19.16
C GLY A 127 -2.40 1.36 19.81
N LEU A 128 -1.40 2.05 19.25
CA LEU A 128 -0.01 1.99 19.73
C LEU A 128 0.26 3.08 20.77
N GLU A 129 1.14 2.79 21.73
CA GLU A 129 1.63 3.80 22.67
C GLU A 129 2.49 4.83 21.92
N MET A 130 3.34 4.34 21.03
CA MET A 130 4.23 5.13 20.20
C MET A 130 4.32 4.55 18.81
N PHE A 131 4.33 5.41 17.81
CA PHE A 131 4.75 5.08 16.46
C PHE A 131 5.36 6.35 15.87
N THR A 132 6.64 6.33 15.53
CA THR A 132 7.35 7.49 14.97
C THR A 132 8.18 7.07 13.77
N LEU A 133 8.08 7.85 12.71
CA LEU A 133 9.00 7.85 11.58
C LEU A 133 9.71 9.20 11.56
N GLU A 134 11.03 9.19 11.62
CA GLU A 134 11.83 10.41 11.67
C GLU A 134 13.00 10.32 10.68
N ASN A 135 13.34 11.45 10.07
CA ASN A 135 14.57 11.63 9.32
C ASN A 135 15.51 12.57 10.10
N PRO A 136 16.32 12.06 11.05
CA PRO A 136 17.31 12.86 11.78
C PRO A 136 18.32 13.58 10.87
N GLY A 137 18.50 13.15 9.62
CA GLY A 137 19.39 13.77 8.64
C GLY A 137 18.73 14.85 7.77
N LYS A 138 17.54 15.37 8.13
CA LYS A 138 16.79 16.35 7.31
C LYS A 138 17.62 17.60 6.94
N ASN A 139 18.64 17.91 7.74
CA ASN A 139 19.52 19.07 7.58
C ASN A 139 20.90 18.73 6.99
N THR A 140 21.19 17.45 6.71
CA THR A 140 22.49 17.01 6.16
C THR A 140 22.25 16.05 4.99
N PRO A 141 22.22 16.54 3.73
CA PRO A 141 21.86 15.75 2.56
C PRO A 141 22.77 14.54 2.31
N SER A 142 24.01 14.57 2.83
CA SER A 142 25.01 13.52 2.63
C SER A 142 24.74 12.23 3.44
N ARG A 143 23.81 12.24 4.40
CA ARG A 143 23.43 11.06 5.21
C ARG A 143 21.95 11.10 5.58
N SER A 144 21.05 10.88 4.62
CA SER A 144 19.65 10.63 4.95
C SER A 144 19.52 9.30 5.69
N ALA A 145 19.32 9.37 7.00
CA ALA A 145 19.05 8.20 7.83
C ALA A 145 17.61 8.32 8.34
N TYR A 146 16.80 7.31 8.09
CA TYR A 146 15.44 7.19 8.60
C TYR A 146 15.42 6.25 9.78
N ARG A 147 14.81 6.72 10.87
CA ARG A 147 14.55 5.94 12.07
C ARG A 147 13.05 5.70 12.15
N LEU A 148 12.66 4.44 12.37
CA LEU A 148 11.28 4.09 12.69
C LEU A 148 11.27 3.40 14.04
N ALA A 149 10.43 3.89 14.96
CA ALA A 149 10.20 3.28 16.26
C ALA A 149 8.70 3.04 16.47
N LEU A 150 8.35 1.90 17.06
CA LEU A 150 7.01 1.62 17.53
C LEU A 150 7.06 1.00 18.92
N LYS A 151 6.03 1.28 19.72
CA LYS A 151 5.83 0.70 21.04
C LYS A 151 4.37 0.35 21.25
N THR A 152 4.10 -0.88 21.67
CA THR A 152 2.76 -1.29 22.10
C THR A 152 2.54 -0.98 23.57
N HIS A 153 1.29 -0.81 24.00
CA HIS A 153 0.95 -0.61 25.41
C HIS A 153 1.40 -1.74 26.35
N ASN A 154 1.73 -2.90 25.79
CA ASN A 154 2.16 -4.08 26.53
C ASN A 154 3.69 -4.23 26.58
N GLY A 155 4.43 -3.17 26.21
CA GLY A 155 5.88 -3.08 26.40
C GLY A 155 6.74 -3.60 25.24
N ILE A 156 6.13 -4.01 24.13
CA ILE A 156 6.89 -4.44 22.93
C ILE A 156 7.40 -3.17 22.26
N GLU A 157 8.71 -3.09 22.06
CA GLU A 157 9.37 -1.97 21.41
C GLU A 157 10.22 -2.45 20.24
N ILE A 158 9.97 -1.89 19.07
CA ILE A 158 10.74 -2.18 17.85
C ILE A 158 11.34 -0.89 17.33
N ARG A 159 12.64 -0.90 17.12
CA ARG A 159 13.39 0.21 16.52
C ARG A 159 14.17 -0.25 15.30
N THR A 160 14.14 0.55 14.24
CA THR A 160 14.90 0.32 13.02
C THR A 160 15.57 1.59 12.52
N LEU A 161 16.67 1.39 11.79
CA LEU A 161 17.43 2.43 11.12
C LEU A 161 17.77 1.99 9.70
N ALA A 162 17.58 2.88 8.73
CA ALA A 162 17.92 2.62 7.34
C ALA A 162 18.24 3.90 6.56
N GLY A 163 18.84 3.77 5.37
CA GLY A 163 19.14 4.89 4.48
C GLY A 163 17.92 5.50 3.77
N SER A 164 16.74 4.88 3.88
CA SER A 164 15.50 5.37 3.27
C SER A 164 14.28 4.99 4.12
N ALA A 165 13.20 5.78 4.00
CA ALA A 165 11.93 5.49 4.67
C ALA A 165 11.40 4.11 4.31
N ARG A 166 11.42 3.76 3.01
CA ARG A 166 11.07 2.44 2.49
C ARG A 166 11.76 1.31 3.26
N THR A 167 13.10 1.38 3.36
CA THR A 167 13.88 0.32 3.99
C THR A 167 13.67 0.28 5.51
N ALA A 168 13.45 1.44 6.16
CA ALA A 168 13.11 1.49 7.58
C ALA A 168 11.73 0.84 7.84
N ILE A 169 10.73 1.16 7.01
CA ILE A 169 9.39 0.56 7.07
C ILE A 169 9.46 -0.95 6.81
N ALA A 170 10.18 -1.39 5.78
CA ALA A 170 10.34 -2.82 5.45
C ALA A 170 11.00 -3.62 6.58
N LYS A 171 12.10 -3.11 7.14
CA LYS A 171 12.78 -3.73 8.30
C LYS A 171 11.86 -3.79 9.51
N THR A 172 11.05 -2.76 9.72
CA THR A 172 10.10 -2.72 10.84
C THR A 172 8.99 -3.74 10.63
N ALA A 173 8.45 -3.86 9.42
CA ALA A 173 7.47 -4.88 9.07
C ALA A 173 7.99 -6.29 9.39
N GLU A 174 9.22 -6.60 8.96
CA GLU A 174 9.84 -7.91 9.23
C GLU A 174 10.01 -8.19 10.73
N LYS A 175 10.53 -7.22 11.50
CA LYS A 175 10.66 -7.37 12.96
C LYS A 175 9.30 -7.52 13.64
N THR A 176 8.30 -6.74 13.21
CA THR A 176 6.94 -6.79 13.75
C THR A 176 6.28 -8.15 13.47
N LEU A 177 6.51 -8.72 12.29
CA LEU A 177 6.06 -10.07 11.94
C LEU A 177 6.69 -11.10 12.88
N ARG A 178 8.02 -11.06 13.04
CA ARG A 178 8.77 -11.99 13.87
C ARG A 178 8.30 -11.97 15.31
N ASP A 179 8.12 -10.78 15.87
CA ASP A 179 7.66 -10.60 17.25
C ASP A 179 6.20 -11.03 17.39
N GLY A 180 5.33 -10.72 16.42
CA GLY A 180 3.94 -11.16 16.38
C GLY A 180 3.80 -12.69 16.38
N VAL A 181 4.54 -13.39 15.50
CA VAL A 181 4.57 -14.87 15.44
C VAL A 181 5.14 -15.47 16.72
N THR A 182 6.20 -14.88 17.27
CA THR A 182 6.81 -15.35 18.53
C THR A 182 5.80 -15.27 19.69
N ILE A 183 5.05 -14.17 19.78
CA ILE A 183 4.00 -14.00 20.79
C ILE A 183 2.86 -14.99 20.57
N GLU A 184 2.42 -15.19 19.33
CA GLU A 184 1.39 -16.17 19.03
C GLU A 184 1.82 -17.58 19.49
N PHE A 185 3.06 -17.98 19.18
CA PHE A 185 3.62 -19.28 19.58
C PHE A 185 3.73 -19.45 21.10
N LEU A 186 4.24 -18.44 21.82
CA LEU A 186 4.42 -18.51 23.27
C LEU A 186 3.10 -18.54 24.05
N TYR A 187 2.02 -18.00 23.48
CA TYR A 187 0.73 -17.84 24.17
C TYR A 187 -0.36 -18.85 23.76
N GLN A 188 -0.11 -19.72 22.77
CA GLN A 188 -0.93 -20.91 22.52
C GLN A 188 -1.04 -21.85 23.76
N ALA A 189 -0.28 -21.57 24.83
CA ALA A 189 -0.38 -22.20 26.14
C ALA A 189 -1.49 -21.64 27.08
N GLY A 190 -2.41 -20.78 26.63
CA GLY A 190 -3.70 -20.64 27.34
C GLY A 190 -4.47 -19.32 27.34
N LYS A 191 -4.09 -18.25 26.61
CA LYS A 191 -4.96 -17.06 26.46
C LYS A 191 -4.77 -16.35 25.10
N PRO A 192 -5.84 -15.93 24.41
CA PRO A 192 -5.71 -15.07 23.22
C PRO A 192 -5.21 -13.69 23.66
N THR A 193 -4.07 -13.25 23.12
CA THR A 193 -3.61 -11.86 23.30
C THR A 193 -4.00 -11.04 22.09
N HIS A 194 -4.70 -9.93 22.33
CA HIS A 194 -5.10 -8.95 21.32
C HIS A 194 -3.90 -8.36 20.52
N ASN A 195 -2.67 -8.58 21.00
CA ASN A 195 -1.43 -8.01 20.49
C ASN A 195 -0.88 -8.71 19.25
N ALA A 196 -0.94 -10.05 19.19
CA ALA A 196 -0.37 -10.79 18.06
C ALA A 196 -1.09 -10.41 16.76
N HIS A 197 -2.43 -10.41 16.79
CA HIS A 197 -3.24 -10.00 15.65
C HIS A 197 -2.95 -8.54 15.21
N THR A 198 -2.84 -7.60 16.16
CA THR A 198 -2.50 -6.21 15.85
C THR A 198 -1.12 -6.08 15.22
N LEU A 199 -0.11 -6.81 15.72
CA LEU A 199 1.25 -6.80 15.19
C LEU A 199 1.32 -7.44 13.79
N LEU A 200 0.59 -8.54 13.56
CA LEU A 200 0.50 -9.17 12.25
C LEU A 200 -0.17 -8.24 11.23
N ALA A 201 -1.28 -7.59 11.61
CA ALA A 201 -1.97 -6.62 10.77
C ALA A 201 -1.08 -5.39 10.47
N LEU A 202 -0.38 -4.87 11.50
CA LEU A 202 0.57 -3.76 11.36
C LEU A 202 1.72 -4.15 10.43
N SER A 203 2.29 -5.33 10.61
CA SER A 203 3.35 -5.86 9.75
C SER A 203 2.91 -5.95 8.29
N ALA A 204 1.73 -6.53 8.03
CA ALA A 204 1.17 -6.61 6.69
C ALA A 204 0.99 -5.21 6.06
N ARG A 205 0.50 -4.23 6.83
CA ARG A 205 0.33 -2.85 6.37
C ARG A 205 1.66 -2.18 6.04
N LEU A 206 2.64 -2.28 6.94
CA LEU A 206 3.98 -1.72 6.72
C LEU A 206 4.64 -2.35 5.50
N SER A 207 4.49 -3.66 5.32
CA SER A 207 5.00 -4.38 4.15
C SER A 207 4.38 -3.85 2.84
N SER A 208 3.06 -3.67 2.79
CA SER A 208 2.37 -3.07 1.65
C SER A 208 2.85 -1.66 1.36
N ILE A 209 2.95 -0.79 2.37
CA ILE A 209 3.45 0.58 2.22
C ILE A 209 4.90 0.59 1.68
N ALA A 210 5.77 -0.29 2.20
CA ALA A 210 7.14 -0.40 1.70
C ALA A 210 7.21 -0.81 0.22
N ARG A 211 6.32 -1.69 -0.25
CA ARG A 211 6.22 -2.07 -1.68
C ARG A 211 5.70 -0.92 -2.53
N LEU A 212 4.72 -0.17 -2.04
CA LEU A 212 4.21 1.02 -2.72
C LEU A 212 5.31 2.05 -2.94
N LEU A 213 6.09 2.35 -1.90
CA LEU A 213 7.22 3.30 -1.92
C LEU A 213 8.41 2.83 -2.77
N ASP A 214 8.49 1.54 -3.12
CA ASP A 214 9.57 1.01 -3.93
C ASP A 214 9.38 1.33 -5.42
N LYS A 215 10.14 2.31 -5.92
CA LYS A 215 10.14 2.66 -7.35
C LYS A 215 10.63 1.53 -8.27
N SER A 216 11.45 0.61 -7.75
CA SER A 216 11.95 -0.53 -8.53
C SER A 216 10.99 -1.72 -8.54
N PHE A 217 9.98 -1.71 -7.67
CA PHE A 217 8.99 -2.79 -7.64
C PHE A 217 7.89 -2.53 -8.66
N ASN A 218 7.86 -3.37 -9.70
CA ASN A 218 6.79 -3.43 -10.68
C ASN A 218 5.99 -4.74 -10.52
N PRO A 219 4.69 -4.69 -10.17
CA PRO A 219 3.84 -5.87 -10.05
C PRO A 219 3.82 -6.78 -11.30
N GLN A 220 4.00 -6.22 -12.50
CA GLN A 220 4.04 -6.99 -13.75
C GLN A 220 5.21 -7.98 -13.82
N ASP A 221 6.34 -7.66 -13.19
CA ASP A 221 7.52 -8.51 -13.20
C ASP A 221 7.25 -9.85 -12.49
N ILE A 222 6.30 -9.89 -11.55
CA ILE A 222 5.91 -11.12 -10.83
C ILE A 222 5.21 -12.10 -11.76
N LEU A 223 4.31 -11.63 -12.63
CA LEU A 223 3.63 -12.49 -13.61
C LEU A 223 4.63 -13.09 -14.60
N LEU A 224 5.56 -12.27 -15.10
CA LEU A 224 6.60 -12.72 -16.03
C LEU A 224 7.53 -13.78 -15.42
N LEU A 225 7.77 -13.72 -14.12
CA LEU A 225 8.55 -14.74 -13.40
C LEU A 225 7.78 -16.04 -13.19
N ALA A 226 6.45 -15.98 -13.02
CA ALA A 226 5.59 -17.16 -12.94
C ALA A 226 5.55 -17.91 -14.28
N ASP A 227 5.39 -17.18 -15.39
CA ASP A 227 5.36 -17.74 -16.74
C ASP A 227 6.68 -18.41 -17.14
N LYS A 228 7.82 -17.83 -16.73
CA LYS A 228 9.14 -18.45 -16.96
C LYS A 228 9.32 -19.77 -16.20
N LYS A 229 8.68 -19.93 -15.04
CA LYS A 229 8.74 -21.18 -14.25
C LYS A 229 7.82 -22.25 -14.82
N THR A 230 6.64 -21.90 -15.32
CA THR A 230 5.72 -22.84 -15.98
C THR A 230 6.26 -23.28 -17.34
N GLY A 231 6.88 -22.38 -18.11
CA GLY A 231 7.50 -22.69 -19.40
C GLY A 231 8.74 -23.59 -19.34
N LYS A 232 9.47 -23.61 -18.22
CA LYS A 232 10.59 -24.56 -18.00
C LYS A 232 10.13 -25.99 -17.67
N ASN A 233 8.93 -26.15 -17.10
CA ASN A 233 8.40 -27.46 -16.74
C ASN A 233 7.71 -28.19 -17.91
N SER A 234 7.43 -27.50 -19.03
CA SER A 234 6.84 -28.09 -20.23
C SER A 234 7.87 -28.69 -21.21
N SER A 235 9.17 -28.41 -21.04
CA SER A 235 10.24 -28.91 -21.91
C SER A 235 10.99 -30.15 -21.40
N GLU A 236 10.64 -30.68 -20.22
CA GLU A 236 11.25 -31.91 -19.66
C GLU A 236 10.31 -33.13 -19.63
N ARG A 237 9.16 -33.08 -20.33
CA ARG A 237 8.21 -34.21 -20.44
C ARG A 237 8.12 -34.85 -21.82
N THR A 238 9.26 -34.91 -22.51
CA THR A 238 9.44 -35.80 -23.67
C THR A 238 10.79 -36.50 -23.55
N VAL A 239 10.78 -37.63 -22.85
CA VAL A 239 11.66 -38.78 -23.07
C VAL A 239 10.80 -40.03 -22.95
#